data_AF-A0A034WAE0-F1
#
_entry.id   AF-A0A034WAE0-F1
#
_cell.length_a   1.000
_cell.length_b   1.000
_cell.length_c   1.000
_cell.angle_alpha   90.00
_cell.angle_beta   90.00
_cell.angle_gamma   90.00
#
_symmetry.space_group_name_H-M   'P 1'
#
loop_
_entity.id
_entity.type
_entity.pdbx_description
1 polymer ?
#
loop_
_entity_poly.entity_id
_entity_poly.type
_entity_poly.pdbx_seq_one_letter_code
_entity_poly.pdbx_strand_id
1 'polypeptide(L)'
;DTEPVVLVDYQLARYSPPAIDVLMAVYMNITPQQRKTMKHWCYDSYYNYFAEELKQQGLTAAEQISRSELEESLKELELFGALYNCISATILRVPGDYLKDLKLNHPDAFHRYTNVDRVAEVLELLKIDKTFRDYIFECVDEMIRLLL
;
A
#
# COMPACT_ATOMS: atom_id res chain seq x y z
N ASP A 1 11.50 22.85 9.56
CA ASP A 1 12.27 21.75 10.15
C ASP A 1 11.56 20.43 9.89
N THR A 2 11.83 19.82 8.74
CA THR A 2 11.41 18.46 8.45
C THR A 2 12.67 17.62 8.36
N GLU A 3 12.76 16.58 9.18
CA GLU A 3 13.84 15.60 9.11
C GLU A 3 13.92 15.00 7.69
N PRO A 4 15.13 14.70 7.17
CA PRO A 4 15.27 14.08 5.86
C PRO A 4 14.60 12.71 5.83
N VAL A 5 13.72 12.49 4.85
CA VAL A 5 13.09 11.18 4.59
C VAL A 5 13.87 10.47 3.49
N VAL A 6 14.19 9.20 3.72
CA VAL A 6 14.90 8.34 2.76
C VAL A 6 14.05 7.11 2.46
N LEU A 7 13.82 6.83 1.17
CA LEU A 7 13.20 5.58 0.73
C LEU A 7 14.23 4.45 0.80
N VAL A 8 13.81 3.29 1.30
CA VAL A 8 14.65 2.10 1.45
C VAL A 8 13.92 0.88 0.87
N ASP A 9 14.59 -0.28 0.82
CA ASP A 9 13.99 -1.56 0.40
C ASP A 9 13.39 -1.57 -1.01
N TYR A 10 14.25 -1.39 -2.02
CA TYR A 10 13.89 -1.41 -3.46
C TYR A 10 13.57 -2.80 -4.03
N GLN A 11 13.23 -3.77 -3.20
CA GLN A 11 13.05 -5.19 -3.56
C GLN A 11 11.88 -5.42 -4.53
N LEU A 12 10.93 -4.48 -4.57
CA LEU A 12 9.77 -4.50 -5.47
C LEU A 12 9.89 -3.50 -6.63
N ALA A 13 10.98 -2.73 -6.70
CA ALA A 13 11.16 -1.70 -7.70
C ALA A 13 11.23 -2.33 -9.10
N ARG A 14 10.42 -1.80 -10.02
CA ARG A 14 10.35 -2.25 -11.41
C ARG A 14 9.80 -1.13 -12.28
N TYR A 15 10.00 -1.22 -13.58
CA TYR A 15 9.30 -0.35 -14.53
C TYR A 15 7.82 -0.73 -14.55
N SER A 16 6.96 0.22 -14.17
CA SER A 16 5.51 0.09 -14.16
C SER A 16 4.84 1.46 -14.30
N PRO A 17 3.52 1.53 -14.56
CA PRO A 17 2.80 2.79 -14.51
C PRO A 17 3.01 3.51 -13.17
N PRO A 18 3.26 4.84 -13.15
CA PRO A 18 3.53 5.58 -11.92
C PRO A 18 2.35 5.53 -10.92
N ALA A 19 1.13 5.31 -11.43
CA ALA A 19 -0.05 5.09 -10.61
C ALA A 19 0.12 3.91 -9.63
N ILE A 20 0.89 2.86 -9.97
CA ILE A 20 1.14 1.72 -9.07
C ILE A 20 1.87 2.17 -7.80
N ASP A 21 2.92 2.98 -7.93
CA ASP A 21 3.69 3.46 -6.78
C ASP A 21 2.84 4.37 -5.88
N VAL A 22 2.06 5.27 -6.50
CA VAL A 22 1.14 6.16 -5.80
C VAL A 22 0.07 5.37 -5.04
N LEU A 23 -0.54 4.38 -5.71
CA LEU A 23 -1.56 3.54 -5.10
C LEU A 23 -0.97 2.70 -3.96
N MET A 24 0.22 2.12 -4.12
CA MET A 24 0.89 1.40 -3.04
C MET A 24 1.15 2.32 -1.84
N ALA A 25 1.69 3.52 -2.06
CA ALA A 25 1.96 4.49 -1.00
C ALA A 25 0.66 4.89 -0.25
N VAL A 26 -0.41 5.20 -0.97
CA VAL A 26 -1.70 5.59 -0.39
C VAL A 26 -2.36 4.41 0.32
N TYR A 27 -2.39 3.24 -0.30
CA TYR A 27 -3.15 2.10 0.23
C TYR A 27 -2.48 1.40 1.42
N MET A 28 -1.15 1.38 1.50
CA MET A 28 -0.47 0.73 2.62
C MET A 28 -0.36 1.62 3.87
N ASN A 29 -0.33 2.94 3.70
CA ASN A 29 -0.04 3.88 4.80
C ASN A 29 -1.28 4.58 5.37
N ILE A 30 -2.31 4.80 4.56
CA ILE A 30 -3.54 5.48 4.99
C ILE A 30 -4.61 4.42 5.29
N THR A 31 -5.40 4.55 6.36
CA THR A 31 -6.47 3.56 6.61
C THR A 31 -7.60 3.68 5.57
N PRO A 32 -8.38 2.61 5.30
CA PRO A 32 -9.54 2.68 4.41
C PRO A 32 -10.48 3.84 4.75
N GLN A 33 -10.71 4.10 6.04
CA GLN A 33 -11.56 5.20 6.48
C GLN A 33 -10.96 6.58 6.16
N GLN A 34 -9.65 6.77 6.35
CA GLN A 34 -8.97 8.03 6.05
C GLN A 34 -8.82 8.27 4.54
N ARG A 35 -8.63 7.20 3.75
CA ARG A 35 -8.48 7.29 2.28
C ARG A 35 -9.65 7.99 1.61
N LYS A 36 -10.87 7.84 2.13
CA LYS A 36 -12.10 8.47 1.61
C LYS A 36 -11.98 10.00 1.50
N THR A 37 -11.19 10.64 2.36
CA THR A 37 -11.00 12.09 2.36
C THR A 37 -9.62 12.53 1.89
N MET A 38 -8.60 11.67 2.02
CA MET A 38 -7.21 12.04 1.75
C MET A 38 -6.69 11.64 0.36
N LYS A 39 -7.30 10.64 -0.30
CA LYS A 39 -6.69 10.03 -1.51
C LYS A 39 -6.45 11.05 -2.62
N HIS A 40 -7.43 11.91 -2.90
CA HIS A 40 -7.31 12.92 -3.95
C HIS A 40 -6.23 13.96 -3.64
N TRP A 41 -6.14 14.38 -2.37
CA TRP A 41 -5.05 15.27 -1.93
C TRP A 41 -3.67 14.62 -2.14
N CYS A 42 -3.52 13.31 -1.87
CA CYS A 42 -2.28 12.59 -2.14
C CYS A 42 -1.95 12.54 -3.64
N TYR A 43 -2.95 12.26 -4.49
CA TYR A 43 -2.77 12.20 -5.94
C TYR A 43 -2.37 13.56 -6.52
N ASP A 44 -3.05 14.62 -6.07
CA ASP A 44 -2.73 16.00 -6.47
C ASP A 44 -1.35 16.41 -6.04
N SER A 45 -0.99 16.10 -4.79
CA SER A 45 0.34 16.39 -4.25
C SER A 45 1.42 15.69 -5.07
N TYR A 46 1.25 14.39 -5.36
CA TYR A 46 2.19 13.64 -6.17
C TYR A 46 2.41 14.27 -7.55
N TYR A 47 1.33 14.55 -8.29
CA TYR A 47 1.46 15.11 -9.64
C TYR A 47 2.09 16.51 -9.62
N ASN A 48 1.74 17.34 -8.63
CA ASN A 48 2.32 18.68 -8.49
C ASN A 48 3.83 18.63 -8.24
N TYR A 49 4.29 17.75 -7.35
CA TYR A 49 5.73 17.56 -7.12
C TYR A 49 6.44 16.96 -8.33
N PHE A 50 5.83 15.96 -8.99
CA PHE A 50 6.34 15.39 -10.24
C PHE A 50 6.53 16.46 -11.32
N ALA A 51 5.53 17.33 -11.50
CA ALA A 51 5.59 18.38 -12.51
C ALA A 51 6.62 19.46 -12.18
N GLU A 52 6.73 19.85 -10.91
CA GLU A 52 7.72 20.83 -10.47
C GLU A 52 9.15 20.29 -10.59
N GLU A 53 9.38 19.02 -10.23
CA GLU A 53 10.68 18.36 -10.37
C GLU A 53 11.12 18.29 -11.84
N LEU A 54 10.23 17.87 -12.74
CA LEU A 54 10.53 17.86 -14.19
C LEU A 54 10.81 19.25 -14.73
N LYS A 55 10.05 20.25 -14.30
CA LYS A 55 10.25 21.65 -14.72
C LYS A 55 11.63 22.16 -14.29
N GLN A 56 12.11 21.81 -13.10
CA GLN A 56 13.46 22.16 -12.63
C GLN A 56 14.56 21.55 -13.50
N GLN A 57 14.28 20.42 -14.16
CA GLN A 57 15.16 19.77 -15.11
C GLN A 57 14.95 20.22 -16.57
N GLY A 58 14.11 21.24 -16.81
CA GLY A 58 13.81 21.77 -18.14
C GLY A 58 12.87 20.89 -18.97
N LEU A 59 12.11 20.00 -18.32
CA LEU A 59 11.16 19.08 -18.94
C LEU A 59 9.71 19.50 -18.66
N THR A 60 8.79 19.11 -19.54
CA THR A 60 7.35 19.35 -19.34
C THR A 60 6.65 18.08 -18.88
N ALA A 61 5.97 18.13 -17.73
CA ALA A 61 5.24 16.97 -17.19
C ALA A 61 4.22 16.39 -18.18
N ALA A 62 3.45 17.25 -18.85
CA ALA A 62 2.42 16.85 -19.81
C ALA A 62 2.98 16.15 -21.07
N GLU A 63 4.28 16.27 -21.35
CA GLU A 63 4.94 15.53 -22.43
C GLU A 63 5.38 14.13 -21.98
N GLN A 64 5.42 13.87 -20.67
CA GLN A 64 5.78 12.58 -20.07
C GLN A 64 4.52 11.79 -19.65
N ILE A 65 3.70 12.41 -18.80
CA ILE A 65 2.38 11.93 -18.40
C ILE A 65 1.55 13.14 -17.99
N SER A 66 0.44 13.37 -18.68
CA SER A 66 -0.50 14.43 -18.33
C SER A 66 -1.26 14.08 -17.05
N ARG A 67 -1.82 15.12 -16.43
CA ARG A 67 -2.64 14.97 -15.21
C ARG A 67 -3.82 14.03 -15.45
N SER A 68 -4.50 14.20 -16.58
CA SER A 68 -5.62 13.33 -16.97
C SER A 68 -5.20 11.89 -17.17
N GLU A 69 -4.05 11.63 -17.80
CA GLU A 69 -3.54 10.25 -17.99
C GLU A 69 -3.16 9.60 -16.66
N LEU A 70 -2.57 10.36 -15.72
CA LEU A 70 -2.30 9.84 -14.38
C LEU A 70 -3.60 9.55 -13.63
N GLU A 71 -4.57 10.46 -13.65
CA GLU A 71 -5.86 10.30 -12.98
C GLU A 71 -6.65 9.11 -13.53
N GLU A 72 -6.62 8.90 -14.84
CA GLU A 72 -7.18 7.73 -15.50
C GLU A 72 -6.46 6.45 -15.05
N SER A 73 -5.13 6.43 -15.07
CA SER A 73 -4.34 5.29 -14.60
C SER A 73 -4.60 4.95 -13.13
N LEU A 74 -4.73 5.97 -12.26
CA LEU A 74 -5.04 5.80 -10.83
C LEU A 74 -6.43 5.16 -10.63
N LYS A 75 -7.40 5.53 -11.47
CA LYS A 75 -8.74 4.95 -11.45
C LYS A 75 -8.76 3.51 -11.96
N GLU A 76 -8.14 3.25 -13.10
CA GLU A 76 -8.09 1.90 -13.70
C GLU A 76 -7.37 0.89 -12.81
N LEU A 77 -6.33 1.35 -12.10
CA LEU A 77 -5.51 0.50 -11.24
C LEU A 77 -5.94 0.55 -9.76
N GLU A 78 -7.02 1.25 -9.40
CA GLU A 78 -7.42 1.44 -7.99
C GLU A 78 -7.61 0.10 -7.27
N LEU A 79 -8.20 -0.89 -7.95
CA LEU A 79 -8.37 -2.25 -7.43
C LEU A 79 -7.04 -2.92 -7.08
N PHE A 80 -5.96 -2.66 -7.84
CA PHE A 80 -4.64 -3.18 -7.53
C PHE A 80 -4.17 -2.68 -6.16
N GLY A 81 -4.34 -1.38 -5.87
CA GLY A 81 -3.97 -0.80 -4.57
C GLY A 81 -4.74 -1.45 -3.41
N ALA A 82 -6.06 -1.61 -3.57
CA ALA A 82 -6.92 -2.25 -2.58
C ALA A 82 -6.55 -3.71 -2.34
N LEU A 83 -6.40 -4.50 -3.42
CA LEU A 83 -6.03 -5.91 -3.36
C LEU A 83 -4.65 -6.11 -2.73
N TYR A 84 -3.66 -5.30 -3.13
CA TYR A 84 -2.31 -5.40 -2.59
C TYR A 84 -2.28 -5.07 -1.09
N ASN A 85 -3.08 -4.09 -0.65
CA ASN A 85 -3.22 -3.80 0.77
C ASN A 85 -3.87 -4.96 1.55
N CYS A 86 -4.91 -5.61 1.01
CA CYS A 86 -5.49 -6.81 1.63
C CYS A 86 -4.45 -7.90 1.87
N ILE A 87 -3.61 -8.19 0.88
CA ILE A 87 -2.55 -9.19 0.97
C ILE A 87 -1.48 -8.74 1.97
N SER A 88 -1.00 -7.51 1.86
CA SER A 88 0.09 -6.98 2.68
C SER A 88 -0.30 -6.81 4.14
N ALA A 89 -1.55 -6.46 4.42
CA ALA A 89 -2.08 -6.32 5.77
C ALA A 89 -1.94 -7.61 6.58
N THR A 90 -2.01 -8.78 5.93
CA THR A 90 -1.79 -10.08 6.59
C THR A 90 -0.39 -10.25 7.15
N ILE A 91 0.59 -9.43 6.77
CA ILE A 91 1.94 -9.41 7.33
C ILE A 91 2.16 -8.15 8.15
N LEU A 92 1.87 -6.99 7.56
CA LEU A 92 2.26 -5.69 8.09
C LEU A 92 1.42 -5.24 9.29
N ARG A 93 0.23 -5.81 9.47
CA ARG A 93 -0.71 -5.40 10.54
C ARG A 93 -0.89 -6.45 11.63
N VAL A 94 -0.10 -7.52 11.59
CA VAL A 94 -0.10 -8.55 12.62
C VAL A 94 0.17 -7.92 13.99
N PRO A 95 -0.56 -8.30 15.06
CA PRO A 95 -0.47 -7.63 16.35
C PRO A 95 0.86 -7.84 17.07
N GLY A 96 1.32 -6.76 17.72
CA GLY A 96 2.44 -6.77 18.66
C GLY A 96 3.74 -7.34 18.06
N ASP A 97 4.45 -8.13 18.87
CA ASP A 97 5.72 -8.75 18.50
C ASP A 97 5.54 -10.13 17.84
N TYR A 98 4.33 -10.53 17.38
CA TYR A 98 4.06 -11.88 16.89
C TYR A 98 5.05 -12.37 15.82
N LEU A 99 5.30 -11.58 14.77
CA LEU A 99 6.25 -11.97 13.72
C LEU A 99 7.69 -12.01 14.22
N LYS A 100 8.04 -11.15 15.17
CA LYS A 100 9.36 -11.10 15.78
C LYS A 100 9.57 -12.31 16.70
N ASP A 101 8.56 -12.69 17.46
CA ASP A 101 8.53 -13.90 18.29
C ASP A 101 8.70 -15.16 17.43
N LEU A 102 7.90 -15.28 16.36
CA LEU A 102 8.07 -16.36 15.38
C LEU A 102 9.50 -16.39 14.82
N LYS A 103 10.06 -15.24 14.44
CA LYS A 103 11.41 -15.17 13.87
C LYS A 103 12.49 -15.64 14.85
N LEU A 104 12.35 -15.29 16.14
CA LEU A 104 13.35 -15.60 17.17
C LEU A 104 13.21 -17.04 17.72
N ASN A 105 11.97 -17.49 17.93
CA ASN A 105 11.68 -18.72 18.66
C ASN A 105 11.26 -19.88 17.76
N HIS A 106 10.71 -19.59 16.57
CA HIS A 106 10.16 -20.58 15.64
C HIS A 106 10.47 -20.25 14.17
N PRO A 107 11.76 -20.19 13.76
CA PRO A 107 12.18 -19.67 12.46
C PRO A 107 11.56 -20.41 11.26
N ASP A 108 11.30 -21.72 11.38
CA ASP A 108 10.61 -22.48 10.33
C ASP A 108 9.14 -22.04 10.17
N ALA A 109 8.46 -21.77 11.29
CA ALA A 109 7.11 -21.22 11.27
C ALA A 109 7.10 -19.78 10.73
N PHE A 110 8.10 -18.97 11.07
CA PHE A 110 8.28 -17.64 10.47
C PHE A 110 8.45 -17.72 8.96
N HIS A 111 9.31 -18.62 8.46
CA HIS A 111 9.52 -18.81 7.02
C HIS A 111 8.23 -19.26 6.34
N ARG A 112 7.51 -20.23 6.92
CA ARG A 112 6.23 -20.71 6.40
C ARG A 112 5.22 -19.58 6.31
N TYR A 113 5.06 -18.82 7.39
CA TYR A 113 4.14 -17.68 7.45
C TYR A 113 4.48 -16.64 6.38
N THR A 114 5.74 -16.24 6.28
CA THR A 114 6.14 -15.11 5.41
C THR A 114 6.24 -15.48 3.94
N ASN A 115 6.52 -16.75 3.60
CA ASN A 115 6.85 -17.13 2.22
C ASN A 115 6.06 -18.31 1.63
N VAL A 116 5.31 -19.06 2.44
CA VAL A 116 4.65 -20.31 1.99
C VAL A 116 3.14 -20.23 2.13
N ASP A 117 2.65 -20.24 3.36
CA ASP A 117 1.23 -20.22 3.68
C ASP A 117 1.03 -19.68 5.11
N ARG A 118 0.00 -18.85 5.28
CA ARG A 118 -0.36 -18.20 6.55
C ARG A 118 -1.86 -18.21 6.82
N VAL A 119 -2.65 -18.94 6.03
CA VAL A 119 -4.12 -18.88 6.14
C VAL A 119 -4.58 -19.28 7.54
N ALA A 120 -4.07 -20.38 8.09
CA ALA A 120 -4.46 -20.85 9.42
C ALA A 120 -4.17 -19.82 10.51
N GLU A 121 -2.96 -19.25 10.50
CA GLU A 121 -2.54 -18.24 11.47
C GLU A 121 -3.33 -16.94 11.35
N VAL A 122 -3.54 -16.45 10.11
CA VAL A 122 -4.34 -15.24 9.89
C VAL A 122 -5.76 -15.45 10.39
N LEU A 123 -6.39 -16.59 10.10
CA LEU A 123 -7.73 -16.91 10.60
C LEU A 123 -7.80 -16.97 12.13
N GLU A 124 -6.74 -17.43 12.79
CA GLU A 124 -6.67 -17.42 14.25
C GLU A 124 -6.47 -16.01 14.81
N LEU A 125 -5.57 -15.22 14.22
CA LEU A 125 -5.35 -13.81 14.56
C LEU A 125 -6.64 -12.98 14.43
N LEU A 126 -7.45 -13.24 13.40
CA LEU A 126 -8.76 -12.60 13.23
C LEU A 126 -9.71 -12.89 14.39
N LYS A 127 -9.61 -14.03 15.09
CA LYS A 127 -10.47 -14.33 16.24
C LYS A 127 -10.00 -13.59 17.49
N ILE A 128 -8.69 -13.61 17.73
CA ILE A 128 -8.09 -13.19 19.00
C ILE A 128 -7.78 -11.69 19.07
N ASP A 129 -7.54 -11.03 17.93
CA ASP A 129 -7.23 -9.59 17.89
C ASP A 129 -8.31 -8.80 17.14
N LYS A 130 -9.02 -7.94 17.88
CA LYS A 130 -10.11 -7.13 17.32
C LYS A 130 -9.60 -6.10 16.33
N THR A 131 -8.48 -5.43 16.62
CA THR A 131 -7.96 -4.33 15.78
C THR A 131 -7.49 -4.84 14.43
N PHE A 132 -6.76 -5.95 14.43
CA PHE A 132 -6.37 -6.66 13.22
C PHE A 132 -7.58 -7.13 12.43
N ARG A 133 -8.56 -7.75 13.11
CA ARG A 133 -9.81 -8.18 12.48
C ARG A 133 -10.53 -7.03 11.80
N ASP A 134 -10.81 -5.95 12.52
CA ASP A 134 -11.54 -4.80 11.99
C ASP A 134 -10.82 -4.23 10.75
N TYR A 135 -9.49 -4.07 10.82
CA TYR A 135 -8.71 -3.55 9.70
C TYR A 135 -8.76 -4.45 8.47
N ILE A 136 -8.62 -5.78 8.63
CA ILE A 136 -8.71 -6.73 7.51
C ILE A 136 -10.10 -6.68 6.87
N PHE A 137 -11.17 -6.64 7.66
CA PHE A 137 -12.53 -6.52 7.13
C PHE A 137 -12.77 -5.20 6.41
N GLU A 138 -12.23 -4.07 6.91
CA GLU A 138 -12.30 -2.79 6.20
C GLU A 138 -11.59 -2.85 4.85
N CYS A 139 -10.42 -3.50 4.78
CA CYS A 139 -9.69 -3.66 3.52
C CYS A 139 -10.49 -4.51 2.52
N VAL A 140 -11.06 -5.63 2.97
CA VAL A 140 -11.86 -6.52 2.13
C VAL A 140 -13.14 -5.84 1.66
N ASP A 141 -13.83 -5.08 2.53
CA ASP A 141 -15.03 -4.32 2.15
C ASP A 141 -14.71 -3.27 1.07
N GLU A 142 -13.62 -2.52 1.23
CA GLU A 142 -13.18 -1.54 0.23
C GLU A 142 -12.83 -2.20 -1.11
N MET A 143 -12.09 -3.32 -1.09
CA MET A 143 -11.75 -4.08 -2.29
C MET A 143 -12.99 -4.63 -3.01
N ILE A 144 -13.96 -5.18 -2.27
CA ILE A 144 -15.22 -5.69 -2.85
C ILE A 144 -16.01 -4.59 -3.53
N ARG A 145 -16.07 -3.38 -2.95
CA ARG A 145 -16.74 -2.22 -3.57
C ARG A 145 -16.12 -1.78 -4.89
N LEU A 146 -14.85 -2.08 -5.12
CA LEU A 146 -14.17 -1.79 -6.39
C LEU A 146 -14.35 -2.90 -7.43
N LEU A 147 -14.83 -4.08 -7.01
CA LEU A 147 -15.12 -5.23 -7.90
C LEU A 147 -16.56 -5.25 -8.43
N LEU A 148 -17.50 -4.67 -7.69
CA LEU A 148 -18.95 -4.67 -7.96
C LEU A 148 -19.42 -3.37 -8.60
#